data_AF-A0A4V1LR91-F1
#
_entry.id   AF-A0A4V1LR91-F1
#
_cell.length_a   1.000
_cell.length_b   1.000
_cell.length_c   1.000
_cell.angle_alpha   90.00
_cell.angle_beta   90.00
_cell.angle_gamma   90.00
#
_symmetry.space_group_name_H-M   'P 1'
#
loop_
_entity.id
_entity.type
_entity.pdbx_description
1 polymer ?
#
loop_
_entity_poly.entity_id
_entity_poly.type
_entity_poly.pdbx_seq_one_letter_code
_entity_poly.pdbx_strand_id
1 'polypeptide(L)'
;MSKRYFYSVNEFLFIFIALPLLFFFRYIPINLIVPTLWVLSFYVLFILKDDISSFAFDRIGYDELKEVFKRFIIIAFLLSIFTYIFFEERLFSFIEKKPYTYILIMFLYPILSVIPQELIFRKFFLFRYKQIFMPQALILLNALVFGFIHIIFANYIAVIFSFVGGIIFMRTYLNSKSFTLVCIEHALYGDFIFTIGLGDFFYHGAVH
;
A
#
# COMPACT_ATOMS: atom_id res chain seq x y z
N MET A 1 17.96 -6.37 -27.03
CA MET A 1 17.47 -5.88 -25.71
C MET A 1 18.64 -5.31 -24.93
N SER A 2 18.59 -4.05 -24.49
CA SER A 2 19.70 -3.46 -23.73
C SER A 2 19.83 -4.13 -22.36
N LYS A 3 21.05 -4.27 -21.83
CA LYS A 3 21.32 -4.85 -20.49
C LYS A 3 20.42 -4.24 -19.41
N ARG A 4 20.13 -2.94 -19.50
CA ARG A 4 19.25 -2.20 -18.59
C ARG A 4 17.81 -2.74 -18.55
N TYR A 5 17.28 -3.19 -19.70
CA TYR A 5 15.93 -3.72 -19.80
C TYR A 5 15.79 -5.10 -19.13
N PHE A 6 16.82 -5.95 -19.30
CA PHE A 6 16.87 -7.28 -18.67
C PHE A 6 16.91 -7.19 -17.14
N TYR A 7 17.71 -6.27 -16.59
CA TYR A 7 17.75 -6.03 -15.13
C TYR A 7 16.40 -5.57 -14.58
N SER A 8 15.68 -4.70 -15.29
CA SER A 8 14.35 -4.23 -14.84
C SER A 8 13.31 -5.33 -14.76
N VAL A 9 13.32 -6.30 -15.69
CA VAL A 9 12.33 -7.40 -15.67
C VAL A 9 12.62 -8.38 -14.53
N ASN A 10 13.89 -8.76 -14.32
CA ASN A 10 14.24 -9.66 -13.21
C ASN A 10 13.96 -9.03 -11.85
N GLU A 11 14.26 -7.74 -11.70
CA GLU A 11 13.94 -6.96 -10.52
C GLU A 11 12.43 -6.90 -10.26
N PHE A 12 11.63 -6.68 -11.31
CA PHE A 12 10.17 -6.72 -11.21
C PHE A 12 9.68 -8.08 -10.73
N LEU A 13 10.11 -9.16 -11.40
CA LEU A 13 9.70 -10.51 -11.07
C LEU A 13 10.12 -10.89 -9.65
N PHE A 14 11.31 -10.48 -9.21
CA PHE A 14 11.76 -10.76 -7.86
C PHE A 14 10.94 -10.00 -6.80
N ILE A 15 10.87 -8.67 -6.90
CA ILE A 15 10.26 -7.81 -5.88
C ILE A 15 8.75 -8.01 -5.81
N PHE A 16 8.07 -8.06 -6.96
CA PHE A 16 6.61 -8.03 -7.01
C PHE A 16 5.95 -9.39 -7.15
N ILE A 17 6.69 -10.45 -7.54
CA ILE A 17 6.12 -11.78 -7.75
C ILE A 17 6.77 -12.82 -6.83
N ALA A 18 8.07 -13.08 -6.96
CA ALA A 18 8.75 -14.14 -6.23
C ALA A 18 8.76 -13.90 -4.72
N LEU A 19 9.08 -12.69 -4.28
CA LEU A 19 9.18 -12.36 -2.87
C LEU A 19 7.83 -12.51 -2.12
N PRO A 20 6.69 -11.98 -2.63
CA PRO A 20 5.38 -12.28 -2.05
C PRO A 20 5.04 -13.77 -2.01
N LEU A 21 5.40 -14.55 -3.05
CA LEU A 21 5.19 -15.99 -3.08
C LEU A 21 6.01 -16.71 -2.01
N LEU A 22 7.25 -16.28 -1.75
CA LEU A 22 8.09 -16.84 -0.69
C LEU A 22 7.46 -16.63 0.70
N PHE A 23 6.85 -15.47 0.95
CA PHE A 23 6.07 -15.23 2.17
C PHE A 23 4.79 -16.07 2.21
N PHE A 24 4.04 -16.12 1.11
CA PHE A 24 2.79 -16.87 1.01
C PHE A 24 2.99 -18.36 1.31
N PHE A 25 3.99 -18.98 0.70
CA PHE A 25 4.36 -20.38 0.91
C PHE A 25 5.19 -20.62 2.19
N ARG A 26 5.37 -19.59 3.04
CA ARG A 26 6.08 -19.67 4.33
C ARG A 26 7.56 -20.08 4.24
N TYR A 27 8.19 -19.91 3.09
CA TYR A 27 9.65 -20.00 2.96
C TYR A 27 10.36 -18.84 3.68
N ILE A 28 9.67 -17.70 3.84
CA ILE A 28 10.11 -16.58 4.67
C ILE A 28 9.13 -16.39 5.85
N PRO A 29 9.63 -16.30 7.10
CA PRO A 29 8.81 -16.03 8.27
C PRO A 29 8.04 -14.70 8.19
N ILE A 30 6.78 -14.69 8.63
CA ILE A 30 5.88 -13.54 8.44
C ILE A 30 6.26 -12.31 9.26
N ASN A 31 6.96 -12.50 10.38
CA ASN A 31 7.53 -11.42 11.18
C ASN A 31 8.61 -10.63 10.42
N LEU A 32 9.09 -11.14 9.27
CA LEU A 32 10.03 -10.44 8.40
C LEU A 32 9.35 -9.56 7.34
N ILE A 33 8.01 -9.45 7.28
CA ILE A 33 7.33 -8.57 6.32
C ILE A 33 7.81 -7.12 6.47
N VAL A 34 7.70 -6.54 7.67
CA VAL A 34 8.09 -5.15 7.92
C VAL A 34 9.61 -4.95 7.72
N PRO A 35 10.51 -5.79 8.27
CA PRO A 35 11.93 -5.71 7.94
C PRO A 35 12.23 -5.75 6.45
N THR A 36 11.58 -6.65 5.70
CA THR A 36 11.78 -6.77 4.24
C THR A 36 11.31 -5.53 3.51
N LEU A 37 10.17 -4.97 3.92
CA LEU A 37 9.64 -3.72 3.38
C LEU A 37 10.66 -2.58 3.55
N TRP A 38 11.28 -2.46 4.73
CA TRP A 38 12.30 -1.44 4.98
C TRP A 38 13.61 -1.69 4.20
N VAL A 39 14.07 -2.94 4.09
CA VAL A 39 15.23 -3.28 3.24
C VAL A 39 14.98 -2.86 1.79
N LEU A 40 13.78 -3.14 1.26
CA LEU A 40 13.39 -2.70 -0.08
C LEU A 40 13.30 -1.17 -0.17
N SER A 41 12.80 -0.48 0.85
CA SER A 41 12.80 0.98 0.88
C SER A 41 14.21 1.55 0.85
N PHE A 42 15.16 1.03 1.63
CA PHE A 42 16.56 1.48 1.58
C PHE A 42 17.20 1.21 0.22
N TYR A 43 16.89 0.07 -0.40
CA TYR A 43 17.29 -0.23 -1.77
C TYR A 43 16.75 0.82 -2.77
N VAL A 44 15.46 1.17 -2.65
CA VAL A 44 14.85 2.22 -3.48
C VAL A 44 15.52 3.57 -3.26
N LEU A 45 15.73 3.98 -2.01
CA LEU A 45 16.43 5.22 -1.68
C LEU A 45 17.85 5.24 -2.27
N PHE A 46 18.56 4.12 -2.24
CA PHE A 46 19.88 4.02 -2.86
C PHE A 46 19.84 4.20 -4.38
N ILE A 47 18.86 3.61 -5.06
CA ILE A 47 18.68 3.78 -6.52
C ILE A 47 18.32 5.22 -6.88
N LEU A 48 17.49 5.85 -6.08
CA LEU A 48 16.97 7.19 -6.35
C LEU A 48 17.88 8.31 -5.85
N LYS A 49 19.05 8.00 -5.27
CA LYS A 49 19.97 8.97 -4.63
C LYS A 49 20.33 10.20 -5.46
N ASP A 50 20.38 10.05 -6.78
CA ASP A 50 20.73 11.13 -7.70
C ASP A 50 19.51 12.00 -8.08
N ASP A 51 18.30 11.60 -7.69
CA ASP A 51 17.05 12.33 -7.85
C ASP A 51 16.64 12.95 -6.50
N ILE A 52 17.14 14.15 -6.21
CA ILE A 52 16.88 14.87 -4.95
C ILE A 52 15.37 15.06 -4.69
N SER A 53 14.56 15.18 -5.73
CA SER A 53 13.09 15.32 -5.62
C SER A 53 12.41 14.06 -5.09
N SER A 54 13.07 12.90 -5.19
CA SER A 54 12.54 11.64 -4.71
C SER A 54 12.59 11.47 -3.18
N PHE A 55 13.30 12.35 -2.45
CA PHE A 55 13.51 12.24 -1.00
C PHE A 55 12.65 13.19 -0.16
N ALA A 56 12.04 14.21 -0.76
CA ALA A 56 11.26 15.20 -0.02
C ALA A 56 9.81 14.75 0.18
N PHE A 57 9.25 15.13 1.33
CA PHE A 57 7.80 15.29 1.45
C PHE A 57 7.41 16.56 0.69
N ASP A 58 6.61 16.36 -0.35
CA ASP A 58 6.18 17.43 -1.24
C ASP A 58 5.00 18.21 -0.64
N ARG A 59 4.77 19.42 -1.14
CA ARG A 59 3.59 20.21 -0.78
C ARG A 59 2.33 19.48 -1.22
N ILE A 60 1.27 19.72 -0.46
CA ILE A 60 -0.07 19.22 -0.74
C ILE A 60 -0.88 20.37 -1.31
N GLY A 61 -1.44 20.18 -2.51
CA GLY A 61 -2.40 21.12 -3.06
C GLY A 61 -3.77 20.97 -2.39
N TYR A 62 -4.42 22.10 -2.12
CA TYR A 62 -5.69 22.12 -1.38
C TYR A 62 -6.81 21.40 -2.15
N ASP A 63 -6.89 21.59 -3.46
CA ASP A 63 -7.93 20.98 -4.29
C ASP A 63 -7.75 19.47 -4.38
N GLU A 64 -6.52 18.98 -4.54
CA GLU A 64 -6.23 17.55 -4.57
C GLU A 64 -6.53 16.89 -3.21
N LEU A 65 -6.19 17.57 -2.10
CA LEU A 65 -6.55 17.10 -0.76
C LEU A 65 -8.07 17.02 -0.58
N LYS A 66 -8.80 18.04 -1.03
CA LYS A 66 -10.26 18.08 -0.99
C LYS A 66 -10.88 16.92 -1.79
N GLU A 67 -10.36 16.62 -2.98
CA GLU A 67 -10.82 15.48 -3.78
C GLU A 67 -10.51 14.13 -3.13
N VAL A 68 -9.36 14.00 -2.46
CA VAL A 68 -9.04 12.81 -1.63
C VAL A 68 -10.08 12.67 -0.50
N PHE A 69 -10.37 13.72 0.26
CA PHE A 69 -11.33 13.65 1.36
C PHE A 69 -12.76 13.34 0.90
N LYS A 70 -13.22 13.94 -0.20
CA LYS A 70 -14.55 13.63 -0.77
C LYS A 70 -14.66 12.15 -1.13
N ARG A 71 -13.66 11.63 -1.85
CA ARG A 71 -13.63 10.21 -2.23
C ARG A 71 -13.53 9.31 -1.01
N PHE A 72 -12.71 9.68 -0.03
CA PHE A 72 -12.57 8.98 1.24
C PHE A 72 -13.92 8.87 1.96
N ILE A 73 -14.68 9.97 2.11
CA ILE A 73 -15.99 9.93 2.78
C ILE A 73 -16.95 8.94 2.09
N ILE A 74 -17.00 8.96 0.75
CA ILE A 74 -17.88 8.06 -0.01
C ILE A 74 -17.46 6.59 0.21
N ILE A 75 -16.17 6.29 0.04
CA ILE A 75 -15.67 4.93 0.19
C ILE A 75 -15.75 4.46 1.65
N ALA A 76 -15.46 5.32 2.61
CA ALA A 76 -15.58 5.04 4.03
C ALA A 76 -17.03 4.67 4.39
N PHE A 77 -18.01 5.42 3.87
CA PHE A 77 -19.43 5.09 4.04
C PHE A 77 -19.79 3.72 3.46
N LEU A 78 -19.34 3.41 2.24
CA LEU A 78 -19.55 2.10 1.61
C LEU A 78 -18.88 0.96 2.38
N LEU A 79 -17.66 1.17 2.87
CA LEU A 79 -16.92 0.21 3.68
C LEU A 79 -17.59 -0.02 5.04
N SER A 80 -18.15 1.02 5.67
CA SER A 80 -18.94 0.87 6.89
C SER A 80 -20.19 0.03 6.65
N ILE A 81 -20.94 0.28 5.57
CA ILE A 81 -22.11 -0.54 5.20
C ILE A 81 -21.69 -1.98 4.95
N PHE A 82 -20.64 -2.19 4.15
CA PHE A 82 -20.10 -3.52 3.87
C PHE A 82 -19.73 -4.25 5.16
N THR A 83 -19.01 -3.59 6.06
CA THR A 83 -18.61 -4.19 7.34
C THR A 83 -19.83 -4.49 8.21
N TYR A 84 -20.78 -3.56 8.30
CA TYR A 84 -22.00 -3.77 9.07
C TYR A 84 -22.83 -4.96 8.57
N ILE A 85 -22.92 -5.17 7.25
CA ILE A 85 -23.70 -6.27 6.68
C ILE A 85 -23.00 -7.62 6.82
N PHE A 86 -21.67 -7.68 6.62
CA PHE A 86 -20.94 -8.95 6.48
C PHE A 86 -20.10 -9.33 7.70
N PHE A 87 -19.77 -8.37 8.56
CA PHE A 87 -18.80 -8.51 9.66
C PHE A 87 -19.19 -7.63 10.87
N GLU A 88 -20.49 -7.53 11.17
CA GLU A 88 -21.04 -6.68 12.24
C GLU A 88 -20.30 -6.90 13.57
N GLU A 89 -19.99 -8.16 13.89
CA GLU A 89 -19.32 -8.57 15.12
C GLU A 89 -17.88 -8.08 15.26
N ARG A 90 -17.28 -7.60 14.17
CA ARG A 90 -15.92 -7.06 14.12
C ARG A 90 -15.89 -5.54 14.21
N LEU A 91 -17.02 -4.88 13.96
CA LEU A 91 -17.09 -3.43 13.90
C LEU A 91 -16.56 -2.84 15.22
N PHE A 92 -15.56 -1.96 15.13
CA PHE A 92 -14.87 -1.33 16.27
C PHE A 92 -14.19 -2.29 17.27
N SER A 93 -14.05 -3.57 16.94
CA SER A 93 -13.48 -4.58 17.84
C SER A 93 -12.05 -4.28 18.31
N PHE A 94 -11.22 -3.63 17.48
CA PHE A 94 -9.89 -3.18 17.88
C PHE A 94 -9.95 -2.09 18.96
N ILE A 95 -10.90 -1.16 18.85
CA ILE A 95 -11.10 -0.08 19.81
C ILE A 95 -11.57 -0.65 21.14
N GLU A 96 -12.52 -1.58 21.10
CA GLU A 96 -13.11 -2.17 22.30
C GLU A 96 -12.19 -3.18 22.99
N LYS A 97 -11.59 -4.10 22.23
CA LYS A 97 -10.87 -5.26 22.78
C LYS A 97 -9.36 -5.02 22.92
N LYS A 98 -8.77 -4.16 22.07
CA LYS A 98 -7.32 -3.92 22.01
C LYS A 98 -6.98 -2.41 21.84
N PRO A 99 -7.49 -1.51 22.69
CA PRO A 99 -7.36 -0.05 22.50
C PRO A 99 -5.92 0.45 22.40
N TYR A 100 -4.99 -0.12 23.18
CA TYR A 100 -3.58 0.24 23.09
C TYR A 100 -2.95 -0.17 21.75
N THR A 101 -3.27 -1.37 21.28
CA THR A 101 -2.82 -1.84 19.96
C THR A 101 -3.43 -0.98 18.85
N TYR A 102 -4.71 -0.62 18.97
CA TYR A 102 -5.37 0.29 18.03
C TYR A 102 -4.64 1.63 17.94
N ILE A 103 -4.37 2.29 19.07
CA ILE A 103 -3.63 3.56 19.10
C ILE A 103 -2.25 3.39 18.46
N LEU A 104 -1.50 2.32 18.80
CA LEU A 104 -0.21 2.05 18.20
C LEU A 104 -0.31 1.88 16.69
N ILE A 105 -1.34 1.19 16.18
CA ILE A 105 -1.57 1.04 14.74
C ILE A 105 -1.81 2.42 14.12
N MET A 106 -2.75 3.23 14.63
CA MET A 106 -3.08 4.55 14.06
C MET A 106 -1.86 5.48 13.90
N PHE A 107 -0.82 5.33 14.72
CA PHE A 107 0.40 6.15 14.61
C PHE A 107 1.54 5.43 13.88
N LEU A 108 1.77 4.14 14.16
CA LEU A 108 2.91 3.42 13.63
C LEU A 108 2.66 2.84 12.24
N TYR A 109 1.44 2.42 11.91
CA TYR A 109 1.14 1.85 10.59
C TYR A 109 1.39 2.86 9.45
N PRO A 110 0.95 4.13 9.53
CA PRO A 110 1.26 5.12 8.50
C PRO A 110 2.77 5.31 8.28
N ILE A 111 3.54 5.29 9.36
CA ILE A 111 4.99 5.56 9.29
C ILE A 111 5.78 4.33 8.85
N LEU A 112 5.53 3.19 9.50
CA LEU A 112 6.32 1.97 9.34
C LEU A 112 5.90 1.12 8.16
N SER A 113 4.70 1.35 7.61
CA SER A 113 4.13 0.54 6.54
C SER A 113 3.77 1.39 5.32
N VAL A 114 2.91 2.40 5.48
CA VAL A 114 2.39 3.17 4.34
C VAL A 114 3.50 3.90 3.59
N ILE A 115 4.35 4.66 4.27
CA ILE A 115 5.45 5.40 3.63
C ILE A 115 6.39 4.45 2.85
N PRO A 116 6.93 3.37 3.44
CA PRO A 116 7.71 2.37 2.71
C PRO A 116 6.98 1.75 1.51
N GLN A 117 5.69 1.42 1.66
CA GLN A 117 4.89 0.86 0.57
C GLN A 117 4.75 1.87 -0.58
N GLU A 118 4.32 3.11 -0.31
CA GLU A 118 4.14 4.10 -1.36
C GLU A 118 5.47 4.46 -2.05
N LEU A 119 6.59 4.39 -1.32
CA LEU A 119 7.92 4.59 -1.91
C LEU A 119 8.24 3.51 -2.95
N ILE A 120 7.96 2.24 -2.64
CA ILE A 120 8.21 1.10 -3.54
C ILE A 120 7.21 1.10 -4.69
N PHE A 121 5.92 1.22 -4.37
CA PHE A 121 4.86 1.00 -5.33
C PHE A 121 4.55 2.24 -6.17
N ARG A 122 4.89 3.47 -5.76
CA ARG A 122 4.67 4.66 -6.60
C ARG A 122 5.98 5.22 -7.12
N LYS A 123 6.87 5.70 -6.24
CA LYS A 123 8.13 6.35 -6.68
C LYS A 123 9.00 5.37 -7.46
N PHE A 124 9.39 4.25 -6.86
CA PHE A 124 10.26 3.26 -7.52
C PHE A 124 9.60 2.64 -8.74
N PHE A 125 8.35 2.19 -8.62
CA PHE A 125 7.62 1.59 -9.74
C PHE A 125 7.57 2.54 -10.96
N LEU A 126 7.22 3.81 -10.76
CA LEU A 126 7.19 4.77 -11.87
C LEU A 126 8.59 5.13 -12.36
N PHE A 127 9.55 5.34 -11.46
CA PHE A 127 10.93 5.58 -11.86
C PHE A 127 11.45 4.49 -12.79
N ARG A 128 11.12 3.23 -12.49
CA ARG A 128 11.64 2.07 -13.20
C ARG A 128 10.86 1.70 -14.47
N TYR A 129 9.52 1.75 -14.42
CA TYR A 129 8.67 1.15 -15.44
C TYR A 129 7.90 2.16 -16.30
N LYS A 130 7.91 3.47 -15.98
CA LYS A 130 7.13 4.47 -16.74
C LYS A 130 7.50 4.57 -18.22
N GLN A 131 8.75 4.26 -18.58
CA GLN A 131 9.23 4.33 -19.97
C GLN A 131 8.78 3.12 -20.81
N ILE A 132 8.23 2.07 -20.18
CA ILE A 132 7.89 0.81 -20.83
C ILE A 132 6.41 0.76 -21.23
N PHE A 133 5.54 1.40 -20.47
CA PHE A 133 4.09 1.26 -20.60
C PHE A 133 3.36 2.60 -20.72
N MET A 134 2.20 2.59 -21.37
CA MET A 134 1.27 3.72 -21.37
C MET A 134 0.70 3.98 -19.95
N PRO A 135 0.29 5.21 -19.62
CA PRO A 135 -0.20 5.56 -18.28
C PRO A 135 -1.32 4.65 -17.74
N GLN A 136 -2.28 4.27 -18.57
CA GLN A 136 -3.40 3.40 -18.17
C GLN A 136 -2.91 1.98 -17.83
N ALA A 137 -1.97 1.45 -18.61
CA ALA A 137 -1.36 0.15 -18.35
C ALA A 137 -0.49 0.18 -17.08
N LEU A 138 0.18 1.30 -16.79
CA LEU A 138 0.92 1.48 -15.53
C LEU A 138 -0.01 1.43 -14.32
N ILE A 139 -1.16 2.10 -14.37
CA ILE A 139 -2.14 2.08 -13.27
C ILE A 139 -2.62 0.65 -13.02
N LEU A 140 -3.03 -0.07 -14.08
CA LEU A 140 -3.53 -1.43 -13.93
C LEU A 140 -2.44 -2.39 -13.44
N LEU A 141 -1.25 -2.35 -14.04
CA LEU A 141 -0.14 -3.21 -13.63
C LEU A 141 0.27 -2.94 -12.19
N ASN A 142 0.36 -1.67 -11.81
CA ASN A 142 0.70 -1.26 -10.45
C ASN A 142 -0.33 -1.73 -9.43
N ALA A 143 -1.62 -1.56 -9.76
CA ALA A 143 -2.71 -2.05 -8.92
C ALA A 143 -2.70 -3.58 -8.80
N LEU A 144 -2.46 -4.30 -9.90
CA LEU A 144 -2.34 -5.77 -9.90
C LEU A 144 -1.23 -6.25 -8.98
N VAL A 145 -0.03 -5.68 -9.09
CA VAL A 145 1.07 -6.08 -8.20
C VAL A 145 0.82 -5.65 -6.76
N PHE A 146 0.22 -4.48 -6.54
CA PHE A 146 -0.09 -4.01 -5.19
C PHE A 146 -1.18 -4.87 -4.52
N GLY A 147 -2.20 -5.31 -5.25
CA GLY A 147 -3.13 -6.34 -4.78
C GLY A 147 -2.45 -7.68 -4.55
N PHE A 148 -1.61 -8.13 -5.50
CA PHE A 148 -0.92 -9.42 -5.43
C PHE A 148 0.00 -9.53 -4.20
N ILE A 149 0.72 -8.47 -3.80
CA ILE A 149 1.56 -8.58 -2.60
C ILE A 149 0.77 -8.85 -1.32
N HIS A 150 -0.54 -8.58 -1.30
CA HIS A 150 -1.40 -8.84 -0.16
C HIS A 150 -1.83 -10.31 -0.05
N ILE A 151 -1.42 -11.18 -0.98
CA ILE A 151 -1.58 -12.64 -0.82
C ILE A 151 -0.87 -13.14 0.44
N ILE A 152 0.14 -12.41 0.95
CA ILE A 152 0.84 -12.75 2.21
C ILE A 152 -0.10 -12.84 3.41
N PHE A 153 -1.26 -12.18 3.35
CA PHE A 153 -2.31 -12.27 4.37
C PHE A 153 -3.19 -13.51 4.22
N ALA A 154 -3.00 -14.29 3.16
CA ALA A 154 -3.80 -15.46 2.82
C ALA A 154 -5.33 -15.16 2.81
N ASN A 155 -5.69 -13.94 2.42
CA ASN A 155 -7.06 -13.45 2.43
C ASN A 155 -7.39 -12.71 1.13
N TYR A 156 -8.45 -13.15 0.44
CA TYR A 156 -8.85 -12.57 -0.84
C TYR A 156 -9.44 -11.16 -0.69
N ILE A 157 -10.04 -10.81 0.46
CA ILE A 157 -10.51 -9.45 0.74
C ILE A 157 -9.33 -8.49 0.74
N ALA A 158 -8.22 -8.86 1.39
CA ALA A 158 -7.00 -8.06 1.39
C ALA A 158 -6.46 -7.82 -0.04
N VAL A 159 -6.46 -8.86 -0.88
CA VAL A 159 -6.04 -8.77 -2.28
C VAL A 159 -6.94 -7.83 -3.09
N ILE A 160 -8.26 -7.99 -2.98
CA ILE A 160 -9.24 -7.18 -3.74
C ILE A 160 -9.20 -5.72 -3.30
N PHE A 161 -9.21 -5.47 -1.99
CA PHE A 161 -9.23 -4.12 -1.45
C PHE A 161 -7.93 -3.40 -1.76
N SER A 162 -6.79 -4.08 -1.65
CA SER A 162 -5.52 -3.51 -2.05
C SER A 162 -5.43 -3.30 -3.56
N PHE A 163 -5.99 -4.16 -4.40
CA PHE A 163 -6.08 -3.89 -5.85
C PHE A 163 -6.84 -2.59 -6.14
N VAL A 164 -8.02 -2.40 -5.53
CA VAL A 164 -8.81 -1.17 -5.67
C VAL A 164 -8.07 0.04 -5.11
N GLY A 165 -7.46 -0.09 -3.93
CA GLY A 165 -6.60 0.94 -3.32
C GLY A 165 -5.44 1.32 -4.23
N GLY A 166 -4.78 0.33 -4.85
CA GLY A 166 -3.68 0.54 -5.80
C GLY A 166 -4.10 1.38 -7.01
N ILE A 167 -5.30 1.18 -7.54
CA ILE A 167 -5.85 2.04 -8.61
C ILE A 167 -6.00 3.48 -8.10
N ILE A 168 -6.59 3.65 -6.91
CA ILE A 168 -6.84 4.96 -6.32
C ILE A 168 -5.52 5.71 -6.07
N PHE A 169 -4.59 5.07 -5.35
CA PHE A 169 -3.32 5.66 -4.94
C PHE A 169 -2.44 6.01 -6.14
N MET A 170 -2.38 5.13 -7.14
CA MET A 170 -1.62 5.40 -8.35
C MET A 170 -2.20 6.57 -9.14
N ARG A 171 -3.53 6.69 -9.23
CA ARG A 171 -4.18 7.85 -9.88
C ARG A 171 -3.89 9.14 -9.11
N THR A 172 -4.02 9.13 -7.78
CA THR A 172 -3.70 10.30 -6.95
C THR A 172 -2.25 10.72 -7.12
N TYR A 173 -1.32 9.77 -7.10
CA TYR A 173 0.09 10.07 -7.29
C TYR A 173 0.40 10.63 -8.69
N LEU A 174 -0.20 10.07 -9.76
CA LEU A 174 0.00 10.57 -11.12
C LEU A 174 -0.58 11.97 -11.33
N ASN A 175 -1.75 12.26 -10.76
CA ASN A 175 -2.43 13.54 -10.92
C ASN A 175 -1.78 14.65 -10.09
N SER A 176 -1.50 14.38 -8.82
CA SER A 176 -0.95 15.38 -7.89
C SER A 176 0.57 15.48 -7.95
N LYS A 177 1.26 14.43 -8.41
CA LYS A 177 2.71 14.25 -8.31
C LYS A 177 3.24 14.40 -6.88
N SER A 178 2.37 14.25 -5.88
CA SER A 178 2.70 14.47 -4.46
C SER A 178 2.82 13.13 -3.74
N PHE A 179 4.01 12.83 -3.25
CA PHE A 179 4.24 11.65 -2.43
C PHE A 179 3.52 11.75 -1.08
N THR A 180 3.54 12.94 -0.48
CA THR A 180 2.88 13.21 0.80
C THR A 180 1.38 12.96 0.69
N LEU A 181 0.75 13.45 -0.38
CA LEU A 181 -0.69 13.29 -0.55
C LEU A 181 -1.10 11.82 -0.70
N VAL A 182 -0.37 11.03 -1.49
CA VAL A 182 -0.70 9.60 -1.64
C VAL A 182 -0.45 8.81 -0.36
N CYS A 183 0.57 9.17 0.44
CA CYS A 183 0.77 8.57 1.76
C CYS A 183 -0.37 8.91 2.72
N ILE A 184 -0.84 10.16 2.73
CA ILE A 184 -1.99 10.57 3.54
C ILE A 184 -3.24 9.83 3.10
N GLU A 185 -3.50 9.75 1.79
CA GLU A 185 -4.66 9.04 1.28
C GLU A 185 -4.62 7.55 1.67
N HIS A 186 -3.49 6.88 1.47
CA HIS A 186 -3.35 5.47 1.86
C HIS A 186 -3.50 5.31 3.38
N ALA A 187 -2.87 6.14 4.20
CA ALA A 187 -3.03 6.11 5.65
C ALA A 187 -4.49 6.27 6.07
N LEU A 188 -5.24 7.23 5.48
CA LEU A 188 -6.67 7.40 5.76
C LEU A 188 -7.48 6.12 5.52
N TYR A 189 -7.27 5.45 4.38
CA TYR A 189 -7.98 4.19 4.12
C TYR A 189 -7.54 3.05 5.03
N GLY A 190 -6.24 2.90 5.25
CA GLY A 190 -5.71 1.83 6.10
C GLY A 190 -6.17 1.98 7.55
N ASP A 191 -6.02 3.17 8.13
CA ASP A 191 -6.46 3.47 9.49
C ASP A 191 -7.98 3.30 9.63
N PHE A 192 -8.75 3.69 8.62
CA PHE A 192 -10.20 3.48 8.63
C PHE A 192 -10.57 2.00 8.57
N ILE A 193 -9.89 1.19 7.74
CA ILE A 193 -10.05 -0.27 7.67
C ILE A 193 -9.78 -0.92 9.05
N PHE A 194 -8.74 -0.49 9.76
CA PHE A 194 -8.47 -0.94 11.13
C PHE A 194 -9.57 -0.49 12.11
N THR A 195 -10.02 0.76 12.01
CA THR A 195 -11.07 1.35 12.84
C THR A 195 -12.38 0.56 12.75
N ILE A 196 -12.82 0.23 11.53
CA ILE A 196 -14.08 -0.50 11.32
C ILE A 196 -13.94 -2.02 11.47
N GLY A 197 -12.80 -2.54 11.92
CA GLY A 197 -12.65 -3.97 12.22
C GLY A 197 -12.26 -4.87 11.05
N LEU A 198 -12.04 -4.30 9.86
CA LEU A 198 -11.52 -5.04 8.70
C LEU A 198 -9.99 -5.23 8.77
N GLY A 199 -9.32 -4.55 9.71
CA GLY A 199 -7.87 -4.66 9.94
C GLY A 199 -7.37 -6.09 10.20
N ASP A 200 -8.22 -6.98 10.72
CA ASP A 200 -7.90 -8.40 10.91
C ASP A 200 -7.51 -9.11 9.60
N PHE A 201 -8.02 -8.64 8.46
CA PHE A 201 -7.66 -9.18 7.15
C PHE A 201 -6.27 -8.71 6.67
N PHE A 202 -5.72 -7.67 7.29
CA PHE A 202 -4.45 -7.03 6.95
C PHE A 202 -3.41 -7.16 8.07
N TYR A 203 -3.71 -7.95 9.10
CA TYR A 203 -2.87 -8.10 10.28
C TYR A 203 -2.92 -9.54 10.83
N HIS A 204 -1.78 -10.23 10.81
CA HIS A 204 -1.70 -11.64 11.25
C HIS A 204 -1.87 -11.87 12.75
N GLY A 205 -1.84 -10.84 13.61
CA GLY A 205 -2.13 -11.00 15.04
C GLY A 205 -3.62 -11.17 15.37
N ALA A 206 -4.47 -11.30 14.34
CA ALA A 206 -5.87 -11.69 14.44
C ALA A 206 -6.09 -13.22 14.33
N VAL A 207 -5.05 -13.98 14.00
CA VAL A 207 -5.10 -15.45 13.95
C VAL A 207 -4.45 -16.01 15.22
N HIS A 208 -5.25 -16.05 16.29
CA HIS A 208 -5.00 -16.84 17.50
C HIS A 208 -6.26 -17.61 17.86
#